data_AF-A0A183E586-F1
#
_entry.id   AF-A0A183E586-F1
#
_cell.length_a   1.000
_cell.length_b   1.000
_cell.length_c   1.000
_cell.angle_alpha   90.00
_cell.angle_beta   90.00
_cell.angle_gamma   90.00
#
_symmetry.space_group_name_H-M   'P 1'
#
loop_
_entity.id
_entity.type
_entity.pdbx_description
1 polymer ?
#
loop_
_entity_poly.entity_id
_entity_poly.type
_entity_poly.pdbx_seq_one_letter_code
_entity_poly.pdbx_strand_id
1 'polypeptide(L)'
;MEENEVYAIETFGSTGKGHVHDDMECSHYMKDYELHTEHVPLRLARSKNLLNVINKHFGTLAFCRRWLDRLGETKYLMALKDLCDKGIVQAYPPLCDIKGSYTAQWEHTIVLRPTCKEVLSRGEDY
;
A
#
# COMPACT_ATOMS: atom_id res chain seq x y z
N MET A 1 17.30 -3.86 12.30
CA MET A 1 17.77 -2.49 12.59
C MET A 1 19.27 -2.50 12.48
N GLU A 2 19.71 -2.09 11.31
CA GLU A 2 21.09 -2.03 10.84
C GLU A 2 21.41 -0.60 10.41
N GLU A 3 22.70 -0.30 10.33
CA GLU A 3 23.16 1.01 9.87
C GLU A 3 22.69 1.28 8.43
N ASN A 4 22.28 2.53 8.16
CA ASN A 4 21.74 3.04 6.89
C ASN A 4 20.33 2.57 6.53
N GLU A 5 19.69 1.73 7.34
CA GLU A 5 18.28 1.40 7.15
C GLU A 5 17.36 2.58 7.48
N VAL A 6 16.22 2.60 6.81
CA VAL A 6 15.13 3.57 7.00
C VAL A 6 13.92 2.84 7.54
N TYR A 7 13.30 3.40 8.57
CA TYR A 7 12.16 2.80 9.24
C TYR A 7 11.00 3.80 9.33
N ALA A 8 9.81 3.31 9.02
CA ALA A 8 8.57 3.86 9.54
C ALA A 8 8.38 3.35 10.98
N ILE A 9 8.34 4.25 11.94
CA ILE A 9 8.03 3.93 13.34
C ILE A 9 6.60 4.38 13.59
N GLU A 10 5.67 3.44 13.51
CA GLU A 10 4.25 3.67 13.70
C GLU A 10 3.72 2.88 14.90
N THR A 11 2.79 3.49 15.64
CA THR A 11 2.11 2.83 16.76
C THR A 11 0.62 3.11 16.70
N PHE A 12 -0.18 2.11 17.07
CA PHE A 12 -1.63 2.19 17.08
C PHE A 12 -2.16 1.88 18.48
N GLY A 13 -2.88 2.82 19.07
CA GLY A 13 -3.64 2.61 20.30
C GLY A 13 -5.09 2.25 19.98
N SER A 14 -5.69 1.36 20.77
CA SER A 14 -7.10 0.96 20.60
C SER A 14 -7.82 0.85 21.94
N THR A 15 -9.10 1.24 21.97
CA THR A 15 -10.03 0.94 23.07
C THR A 15 -10.75 -0.40 22.89
N GLY A 16 -10.46 -1.13 21.81
CA GLY A 16 -11.06 -2.40 21.43
C GLY A 16 -10.22 -3.60 21.87
N LYS A 17 -10.04 -4.57 20.96
CA LYS A 17 -9.26 -5.79 21.22
C LYS A 17 -7.75 -5.60 21.01
N GLY A 18 -7.34 -4.51 20.35
CA GLY A 18 -5.95 -4.32 19.95
C GLY A 18 -5.52 -5.29 18.85
N HIS A 19 -6.47 -5.78 18.06
CA HIS A 19 -6.23 -6.67 16.93
C HIS A 19 -7.13 -6.27 15.77
N VAL A 20 -6.54 -6.08 14.60
CA VAL A 20 -7.26 -5.66 13.40
C VAL A 20 -7.68 -6.84 12.54
N HIS A 21 -8.71 -6.63 11.73
CA HIS A 21 -9.13 -7.55 10.67
C HIS A 21 -9.52 -6.74 9.44
N ASP A 22 -9.52 -7.38 8.27
CA ASP A 22 -9.98 -6.78 7.04
C ASP A 22 -11.48 -6.49 7.12
N ASP A 23 -11.87 -5.26 6.80
CA ASP A 23 -13.29 -4.87 6.69
C ASP A 23 -13.48 -3.81 5.58
N MET A 24 -14.74 -3.58 5.20
CA MET A 24 -15.17 -2.58 4.20
C MET A 24 -14.63 -2.81 2.78
N GLU A 25 -14.89 -1.85 1.88
CA GLU A 25 -14.45 -1.93 0.49
C GLU A 25 -12.96 -1.59 0.34
N CYS A 26 -12.20 -2.49 -0.30
CA CYS A 26 -10.77 -2.29 -0.56
C CYS A 26 -10.52 -1.15 -1.55
N SER A 27 -9.58 -0.27 -1.18
CA SER A 27 -9.21 0.91 -1.95
C SER A 27 -7.72 0.99 -2.30
N HIS A 28 -6.84 0.34 -1.52
CA HIS A 28 -5.39 0.39 -1.68
C HIS A 28 -4.86 -0.89 -2.32
N TYR A 29 -3.90 -0.71 -3.22
CA TYR A 29 -3.31 -1.77 -4.02
C TYR A 29 -1.82 -1.47 -4.22
N MET A 30 -0.99 -2.50 -4.35
CA MET A 30 0.43 -2.33 -4.65
C MET A 30 0.90 -3.48 -5.54
N LYS A 31 1.76 -3.21 -6.51
CA LYS A 31 2.39 -4.28 -7.27
C LYS A 31 3.33 -5.05 -6.35
N ASP A 32 3.33 -6.38 -6.45
CA ASP A 32 4.28 -7.20 -5.72
C ASP A 32 5.72 -6.82 -6.13
N TYR A 33 6.55 -6.52 -5.12
CA TYR A 33 7.91 -6.05 -5.34
C TYR A 33 8.79 -7.16 -5.93
N GLU A 34 8.63 -8.41 -5.52
CA GLU A 34 9.48 -9.51 -6.03
C GLU A 34 9.14 -9.82 -7.50
N LEU A 35 7.86 -9.70 -7.87
CA LEU A 35 7.41 -9.94 -9.25
C LEU A 35 7.63 -8.74 -10.19
N HIS A 36 8.22 -7.63 -9.73
CA HIS A 36 8.24 -6.40 -10.52
C HIS A 36 9.06 -6.51 -11.82
N THR A 37 10.10 -7.37 -11.81
CA THR A 37 10.99 -7.68 -12.94
C THR A 37 10.51 -8.89 -13.75
N GLU A 38 9.56 -9.67 -13.24
CA GLU A 38 9.09 -10.87 -13.91
C GLU A 38 8.05 -10.57 -14.98
N HIS A 39 8.17 -11.28 -16.11
CA HIS A 39 7.13 -11.25 -17.14
C HIS A 39 6.03 -12.26 -16.82
N VAL A 40 4.90 -11.77 -16.30
CA VAL A 40 3.73 -12.61 -16.05
C VAL A 40 2.80 -12.62 -17.29
N PRO A 41 2.61 -13.77 -17.95
CA PRO A 41 1.81 -13.84 -19.17
C PRO A 41 0.32 -13.65 -18.86
N LEU A 42 -0.20 -12.47 -19.14
CA LEU A 42 -1.64 -12.18 -19.04
C LEU A 42 -2.36 -12.58 -20.34
N ARG A 43 -3.55 -13.17 -20.22
CA ARG A 43 -4.41 -13.48 -21.38
C ARG A 43 -5.35 -12.32 -21.73
N LEU A 44 -5.90 -11.65 -20.72
CA LEU A 44 -6.88 -10.58 -20.90
C LEU A 44 -6.21 -9.28 -21.33
N ALA A 45 -6.64 -8.72 -22.46
CA ALA A 45 -6.10 -7.45 -22.98
C ALA A 45 -6.29 -6.29 -22.00
N ARG A 46 -7.43 -6.24 -21.29
CA ARG A 46 -7.67 -5.20 -20.26
C ARG A 46 -6.72 -5.32 -19.07
N SER A 47 -6.42 -6.53 -18.60
CA SER A 47 -5.43 -6.73 -17.53
C SER A 47 -4.03 -6.32 -17.96
N LYS A 48 -3.64 -6.61 -19.21
CA LYS A 48 -2.37 -6.12 -19.78
C LYS A 48 -2.30 -4.60 -19.78
N ASN A 49 -3.35 -3.96 -20.30
CA ASN A 49 -3.39 -2.50 -20.38
C ASN A 49 -3.32 -1.87 -18.98
N LEU A 50 -4.10 -2.39 -18.03
CA LEU A 50 -4.08 -1.88 -16.66
C LEU A 50 -2.71 -2.10 -15.99
N LEU A 51 -2.08 -3.26 -16.17
CA LEU A 51 -0.74 -3.51 -15.64
C LEU A 51 0.29 -2.55 -16.25
N ASN A 52 0.18 -2.22 -17.54
CA ASN A 52 1.05 -1.23 -18.18
C ASN A 52 0.87 0.17 -17.57
N VAL A 53 -0.37 0.56 -17.26
CA VAL A 53 -0.67 1.81 -16.57
C VAL A 53 -0.05 1.81 -15.17
N ILE A 54 -0.21 0.73 -14.41
CA ILE A 54 0.37 0.58 -13.08
C ILE A 54 1.90 0.68 -13.14
N ASN A 55 2.54 -0.06 -14.05
CA ASN A 55 3.99 -0.03 -14.23
C ASN A 55 4.50 1.37 -14.59
N LYS A 56 3.79 2.08 -15.48
CA LYS A 56 4.19 3.42 -15.94
C LYS A 56 4.05 4.49 -14.86
N HIS A 57 2.98 4.42 -14.06
CA HIS A 57 2.61 5.52 -13.16
C HIS A 57 2.98 5.28 -11.69
N PHE A 58 3.05 4.02 -11.25
CA PHE A 58 3.27 3.68 -9.84
C PHE A 58 4.48 2.76 -9.65
N GLY A 59 4.79 1.92 -10.64
CA GLY A 59 5.86 0.91 -10.50
C GLY A 59 5.51 -0.06 -9.37
N THR A 60 6.31 -0.05 -8.31
CA THR A 60 6.10 -0.82 -7.07
C THR A 60 5.51 0.00 -5.92
N LEU A 61 5.26 1.30 -6.11
CA LEU A 61 4.58 2.13 -5.11
C LEU A 61 3.09 1.77 -5.04
N ALA A 62 2.51 1.92 -3.85
CA ALA A 62 1.09 1.74 -3.64
C ALA A 62 0.27 2.78 -4.44
N PHE A 63 -0.94 2.39 -4.83
CA PHE A 63 -1.92 3.23 -5.52
C PHE A 63 -3.33 2.95 -5.02
N CYS A 64 -4.29 3.77 -5.45
CA CYS A 64 -5.70 3.56 -5.14
C CYS A 64 -6.60 3.72 -6.38
N ARG A 65 -7.85 3.22 -6.29
CA ARG A 65 -8.83 3.30 -7.37
C ARG A 65 -9.01 4.73 -7.92
N ARG A 66 -9.10 5.73 -7.03
CA ARG A 66 -9.24 7.14 -7.41
C ARG A 66 -8.09 7.67 -8.29
N TRP A 67 -6.90 7.10 -8.16
CA TRP A 67 -5.76 7.50 -9.00
C TRP A 67 -5.86 6.92 -10.40
N LEU A 68 -6.37 5.69 -10.54
CA LEU A 68 -6.72 5.13 -11.84
C LEU A 68 -7.83 5.94 -12.52
N ASP A 69 -8.86 6.32 -11.77
CA ASP A 69 -9.93 7.19 -12.28
C ASP A 69 -9.37 8.53 -12.81
N ARG A 70 -8.42 9.15 -12.08
CA ARG A 70 -7.76 10.41 -12.49
C ARG A 70 -6.92 10.26 -13.76
N LEU A 71 -6.39 9.06 -14.01
CA LEU A 71 -5.67 8.74 -15.26
C LEU A 71 -6.63 8.45 -16.43
N GLY A 72 -7.94 8.47 -16.20
CA GLY A 72 -8.96 8.20 -17.21
C GLY A 72 -9.26 6.71 -17.40
N GLU A 73 -8.72 5.84 -16.56
CA GLU A 73 -9.07 4.42 -16.58
C GLU A 73 -10.53 4.23 -16.18
N THR A 74 -11.26 3.42 -16.93
CA THR A 74 -12.67 3.12 -16.65
C THR A 74 -12.93 1.62 -16.75
N LYS A 75 -13.95 1.12 -16.03
CA LYS A 75 -14.36 -0.30 -16.08
C LYS A 75 -13.18 -1.27 -15.84
N TYR A 76 -12.23 -0.86 -14.99
CA TYR A 76 -10.99 -1.60 -14.73
C TYR A 76 -11.12 -2.59 -13.56
N LEU A 77 -12.20 -2.58 -12.79
CA LEU A 77 -12.33 -3.40 -11.56
C LEU A 77 -12.12 -4.91 -11.80
N MET A 78 -12.64 -5.46 -12.90
CA MET A 78 -12.39 -6.87 -13.25
C MET A 78 -10.94 -7.14 -13.64
N ALA A 79 -10.30 -6.20 -14.32
CA ALA A 79 -8.89 -6.31 -14.67
C ALA A 79 -8.01 -6.21 -13.40
N LEU A 80 -8.36 -5.31 -12.49
CA LEU A 80 -7.68 -5.17 -11.20
C LEU A 80 -7.84 -6.45 -10.35
N LYS A 81 -9.04 -7.03 -10.30
CA LYS A 81 -9.28 -8.32 -9.64
C LYS A 81 -8.42 -9.43 -10.27
N ASP A 82 -8.37 -9.52 -11.60
CA ASP A 82 -7.55 -10.53 -12.30
C ASP A 82 -6.04 -10.38 -12.02
N LEU A 83 -5.55 -9.15 -11.85
CA LEU A 83 -4.16 -8.91 -11.40
C LEU A 83 -3.94 -9.36 -9.94
N CYS A 84 -4.94 -9.17 -9.08
CA CYS A 84 -4.90 -9.62 -7.69
C CYS A 84 -4.95 -11.15 -7.56
N ASP A 85 -5.87 -11.79 -8.28
CA ASP A 85 -6.02 -13.25 -8.30
C ASP A 85 -4.74 -13.96 -8.78
N LYS A 86 -3.89 -13.26 -9.56
CA LYS A 86 -2.59 -13.74 -10.04
C LYS A 86 -1.40 -13.36 -9.15
N GLY A 87 -1.64 -12.67 -8.03
CA GLY A 87 -0.59 -12.21 -7.12
C GLY A 87 0.32 -11.09 -7.68
N ILE A 88 0.02 -10.54 -8.87
CA ILE A 88 0.82 -9.47 -9.48
C ILE A 88 0.62 -8.16 -8.71
N VAL A 89 -0.61 -7.95 -8.23
CA VAL A 89 -1.01 -6.80 -7.42
C VAL A 89 -1.59 -7.33 -6.12
N GLN A 90 -1.13 -6.82 -4.99
CA GLN A 90 -1.69 -7.13 -3.68
C GLN A 90 -2.77 -6.10 -3.32
N ALA A 91 -3.84 -6.57 -2.70
CA ALA A 91 -4.92 -5.73 -2.19
C ALA A 91 -4.71 -5.48 -0.70
N TYR A 92 -4.86 -4.22 -0.27
CA TYR A 92 -4.72 -3.79 1.12
C TYR A 92 -6.06 -3.19 1.58
N PRO A 93 -7.01 -4.03 2.04
CA PRO A 93 -8.27 -3.55 2.55
C PRO A 93 -8.08 -2.73 3.83
N PRO A 94 -9.07 -1.90 4.21
CA PRO A 94 -9.06 -1.25 5.51
C PRO A 94 -8.92 -2.26 6.66
N LEU A 95 -8.03 -1.93 7.60
CA LEU A 95 -7.78 -2.72 8.81
C LEU A 95 -8.54 -2.10 9.98
N CYS A 96 -9.47 -2.85 10.57
CA CYS A 96 -10.39 -2.36 11.60
C CYS A 96 -10.32 -3.21 12.87
N ASP A 97 -10.42 -2.57 14.05
CA ASP A 97 -10.75 -3.26 15.31
C ASP A 97 -12.28 -3.44 15.41
N ILE A 98 -12.78 -3.97 16.53
CA ILE A 98 -14.20 -4.26 16.73
C ILE A 98 -15.07 -3.00 16.61
N LYS A 99 -16.27 -3.18 16.07
CA LYS A 99 -17.27 -2.11 15.94
C LYS A 99 -17.50 -1.38 17.27
N GLY A 100 -17.44 -0.05 17.23
CA GLY A 100 -17.64 0.82 18.38
C GLY A 100 -16.38 1.13 19.20
N SER A 101 -15.23 0.53 18.85
CA SER A 101 -13.94 0.95 19.39
C SER A 101 -13.40 2.20 18.70
N TYR A 102 -12.44 2.86 19.35
CA TYR A 102 -11.70 3.99 18.80
C TYR A 102 -10.23 3.63 18.67
N THR A 103 -9.61 4.07 17.58
CA THR A 103 -8.17 3.90 17.33
C THR A 103 -7.50 5.25 17.14
N ALA A 104 -6.21 5.31 17.49
CA ALA A 104 -5.34 6.46 17.25
C ALA A 104 -3.98 5.97 16.75
N GLN A 105 -3.32 6.76 15.89
CA GLN A 105 -2.01 6.46 15.32
C GLN A 105 -1.09 7.68 15.41
N TRP A 106 0.20 7.43 15.64
CA TRP A 106 1.29 8.36 15.31
C TRP A 106 2.37 7.61 14.53
N GLU A 107 3.07 8.34 13.65
CA GLU A 107 4.14 7.79 12.82
C GLU A 107 5.23 8.83 12.56
N HIS A 108 6.49 8.39 12.57
CA HIS A 108 7.61 9.11 11.96
C HIS A 108 8.49 8.17 11.15
N THR A 109 9.03 8.69 10.05
CA THR A 109 10.19 8.09 9.37
C THR A 109 11.49 8.48 10.09
N ILE A 110 12.31 7.48 10.40
CA ILE A 110 13.67 7.66 10.90
C ILE A 110 14.70 7.05 9.95
N VAL A 111 15.92 7.56 10.00
CA VAL A 111 17.10 6.93 9.37
C VAL A 111 18.16 6.66 10.44
N LEU A 112 18.74 5.46 10.40
CA LEU A 112 19.84 5.05 11.27
C LEU A 112 21.16 5.39 10.59
N ARG A 113 21.54 6.68 10.54
CA ARG A 113 22.80 7.09 9.91
C ARG A 113 24.01 6.54 10.67
N PRO A 114 25.19 6.45 10.02
CA PRO A 114 26.40 5.99 10.70
C PRO A 114 26.80 6.84 11.93
N THR A 115 26.42 8.12 11.94
CA THR A 115 26.80 9.09 12.99
C THR A 115 25.70 9.40 14.00
N CYS A 116 24.43 9.16 13.65
CA CYS A 116 23.29 9.43 14.54
C CYS A 116 22.01 8.76 14.04
N LYS A 117 21.02 8.68 14.94
CA LYS A 117 19.63 8.44 14.57
C LYS A 117 18.97 9.79 14.28
N GLU A 118 18.41 9.95 13.08
CA GLU A 118 17.66 11.16 12.71
C GLU A 118 16.18 10.84 12.52
N VAL A 119 15.31 11.64 13.15
CA VAL A 119 13.87 11.60 12.90
C VAL A 119 13.56 12.56 11.76
N LEU A 120 13.62 12.06 10.53
CA LEU A 120 13.55 12.85 9.29
C LEU A 120 12.25 13.67 9.17
N SER A 121 11.19 13.20 9.79
CA SER A 121 9.84 13.75 9.65
C SER A 121 9.36 14.54 10.87
N ARG A 122 10.23 14.84 11.85
CA ARG A 122 9.84 15.63 13.04
C ARG A 122 9.48 17.07 12.65
N GLY A 123 8.34 17.56 13.14
CA GLY A 123 7.93 18.96 13.03
C GLY A 123 7.74 19.64 14.40
N GLU A 124 7.21 20.87 14.40
CA GLU A 124 6.76 21.56 15.63
C GLU A 124 5.33 21.14 16.03
N ASP A 125 4.60 20.53 15.10
CA ASP A 125 3.25 20.00 15.28
C ASP A 125 3.27 18.64 15.99
N TYR A 126 4.19 17.76 15.59
CA TYR A 126 4.49 16.52 16.28
C TYR A 126 5.84 15.94 15.92
#